data_AF-A0A3A2ZHK9-F1
#
_entry.id   AF-A0A3A2ZHK9-F1
#
_cell.length_a   1.000
_cell.length_b   1.000
_cell.length_c   1.000
_cell.angle_alpha   90.00
_cell.angle_beta   90.00
_cell.angle_gamma   90.00
#
_symmetry.space_group_name_H-M   'P 1'
#
loop_
_entity.id
_entity.type
_entity.pdbx_description
1 polymer ?
#
loop_
_entity_poly.entity_id
_entity_poly.type
_entity_poly.pdbx_seq_one_letter_code
_entity_poly.pdbx_strand_id
1 'polypeptide(L)'
;MPPKRKRSRDDDAQNNNNQPSKRYAYLKPRVRRISQQTIKDKWTPLSDQAQSKVHDIFRAAERPVIVRQHNERKRIEAQSAVQMVVKTLAKRLPKMLFPPGTSTADFEYETALGVLRNLVASKASATDESHFLKALIKKEEAMLADEKSALQEMEKNAKKLKAKKEKQTKSEEHRVLRQLDNRPSSEDQKLSGFTLPGIVGGKATLSELDADPEVVGLLKQLNGHLQSMQNNTAPLAGLQDAIILAQNALSLFRMEEG
;
A
#
# COMPACT_ATOMS: atom_id res chain seq x y z
N MET A 1 -11.64 -34.99 -64.44
CA MET A 1 -12.30 -34.16 -63.40
C MET A 1 -11.50 -34.26 -62.11
N PRO A 2 -11.11 -33.15 -61.46
CA PRO A 2 -10.31 -33.22 -60.24
C PRO A 2 -11.21 -33.31 -58.99
N PRO A 3 -10.80 -34.05 -57.94
CA PRO A 3 -11.65 -34.29 -56.78
C PRO A 3 -11.69 -33.10 -55.82
N LYS A 4 -12.90 -32.84 -55.28
CA LYS A 4 -13.20 -31.76 -54.32
C LYS A 4 -12.46 -31.97 -52.99
N ARG A 5 -11.56 -31.05 -52.62
CA ARG A 5 -10.98 -30.98 -51.27
C ARG A 5 -12.01 -30.43 -50.28
N LYS A 6 -12.37 -31.25 -49.29
CA LYS A 6 -13.19 -30.90 -48.13
C LYS A 6 -12.37 -29.97 -47.23
N ARG A 7 -12.71 -28.67 -47.18
CA ARG A 7 -12.12 -27.72 -46.22
C ARG A 7 -12.79 -27.95 -44.86
N SER A 8 -12.09 -28.60 -43.93
CA SER A 8 -12.43 -28.56 -42.50
C SER A 8 -12.19 -27.14 -42.01
N ARG A 9 -13.24 -26.50 -41.50
CA ARG A 9 -13.14 -25.32 -40.64
C ARG A 9 -12.83 -25.85 -39.23
N ASP A 10 -11.58 -25.75 -38.82
CA ASP A 10 -11.16 -25.75 -37.41
C ASP A 10 -9.70 -25.28 -37.38
N ASP A 11 -9.52 -23.97 -37.57
CA ASP A 11 -8.24 -23.28 -37.35
C ASP A 11 -8.58 -21.98 -36.61
N ASP A 12 -8.75 -22.06 -35.29
CA ASP A 12 -8.75 -20.89 -34.39
C ASP A 12 -8.60 -21.34 -32.91
N ALA A 13 -7.62 -22.20 -32.62
CA ALA A 13 -7.33 -22.58 -31.23
C ALA A 13 -5.87 -22.96 -30.91
N GLN A 14 -4.89 -22.67 -31.78
CA GLN A 14 -3.48 -22.93 -31.47
C GLN A 14 -2.58 -21.74 -31.78
N ASN A 15 -2.52 -20.79 -30.85
CA ASN A 15 -1.33 -19.95 -30.72
C ASN A 15 -1.17 -19.46 -29.27
N ASN A 16 -0.82 -20.35 -28.34
CA ASN A 16 -0.70 -19.99 -26.92
C ASN A 16 0.45 -20.65 -26.16
N ASN A 17 1.52 -21.10 -26.84
CA ASN A 17 2.62 -21.82 -26.19
C ASN A 17 3.99 -21.11 -26.25
N ASN A 18 4.03 -19.79 -26.47
CA ASN A 18 5.31 -19.07 -26.44
C ASN A 18 5.22 -17.63 -25.89
N GLN A 19 4.53 -17.45 -24.76
CA GLN A 19 4.62 -16.20 -24.00
C GLN A 19 5.60 -16.41 -22.83
N PRO A 20 6.70 -15.63 -22.73
CA PRO A 20 7.60 -15.70 -21.58
C PRO A 20 6.77 -15.45 -20.32
N SER A 21 6.98 -16.25 -19.27
CA SER A 21 6.32 -16.13 -17.97
C SER A 21 6.34 -14.67 -17.48
N LYS A 22 5.24 -13.94 -17.70
CA LYS A 22 5.18 -12.51 -17.36
C LYS A 22 4.90 -12.40 -15.86
N ARG A 23 5.86 -11.83 -15.13
CA ARG A 23 5.86 -11.62 -13.67
C ARG A 23 4.78 -10.66 -13.15
N TYR A 24 3.97 -10.08 -14.04
CA TYR A 24 2.96 -9.08 -13.73
C TYR A 24 1.63 -9.38 -14.43
N ALA A 25 0.52 -8.90 -13.84
CA ALA A 25 -0.80 -8.99 -14.43
C ALA A 25 -0.82 -8.24 -15.78
N TYR A 26 -1.10 -8.96 -16.86
CA TYR A 26 -1.26 -8.38 -18.18
C TYR A 26 -2.71 -8.54 -18.63
N LEU A 27 -3.25 -7.50 -19.27
CA LEU A 27 -4.58 -7.57 -19.87
C LEU A 27 -4.51 -8.49 -21.09
N LYS A 28 -5.32 -9.56 -21.09
CA LYS A 28 -5.47 -10.42 -22.27
C LYS A 28 -6.39 -9.73 -23.26
N PRO A 29 -6.02 -9.63 -24.56
CA PRO A 29 -6.92 -9.12 -25.57
C PRO A 29 -8.18 -9.99 -25.59
N ARG A 30 -9.34 -9.38 -25.33
CA ARG A 30 -10.63 -10.07 -25.26
C ARG A 30 -11.49 -9.65 -26.43
N VAL A 31 -11.63 -10.54 -27.41
CA VAL A 31 -12.58 -10.37 -28.52
C VAL A 31 -13.95 -10.81 -28.05
N ARG A 32 -14.95 -9.93 -28.10
CA ARG A 32 -16.36 -10.27 -27.85
C ARG A 32 -17.09 -10.35 -29.18
N ARG A 33 -17.77 -11.48 -29.44
CA ARG A 33 -18.69 -11.60 -30.57
C ARG A 33 -20.02 -10.96 -30.18
N ILE A 34 -20.46 -9.96 -30.93
CA ILE A 34 -21.72 -9.22 -30.69
C ILE A 34 -22.74 -9.70 -31.72
N SER A 35 -23.97 -9.96 -31.30
CA SER A 35 -25.03 -10.39 -32.22
C SER A 35 -25.44 -9.25 -33.16
N GLN A 36 -25.86 -9.59 -34.39
CA GLN A 36 -26.34 -8.58 -35.34
C GLN A 36 -27.62 -7.87 -34.85
N GLN A 37 -28.43 -8.54 -34.03
CA GLN A 37 -29.60 -7.94 -33.38
C GLN A 37 -29.15 -6.85 -32.40
N THR A 38 -28.17 -7.15 -31.54
CA THR A 38 -27.61 -6.15 -30.60
C THR A 38 -27.02 -4.95 -31.32
N ILE A 39 -26.42 -5.13 -32.50
CA ILE A 39 -25.92 -4.03 -33.32
C ILE A 39 -27.11 -3.18 -33.80
N LYS A 40 -28.14 -3.77 -34.41
CA LYS A 40 -29.29 -3.01 -34.92
C LYS A 40 -30.10 -2.31 -33.81
N ASP A 41 -30.21 -2.94 -32.64
CA ASP A 41 -31.04 -2.45 -31.55
C ASP A 41 -30.33 -1.38 -30.71
N LYS A 42 -29.03 -1.54 -30.45
CA LYS A 42 -28.28 -0.67 -29.53
C LYS A 42 -27.34 0.31 -30.20
N TRP A 43 -26.96 0.09 -31.45
CA TRP A 43 -26.04 0.98 -32.15
C TRP A 43 -26.84 1.99 -32.92
N THR A 44 -26.69 3.25 -32.55
CA THR A 44 -27.37 4.36 -33.21
C THR A 44 -26.46 4.94 -34.30
N PRO A 45 -27.04 5.55 -35.35
CA PRO A 45 -26.27 6.40 -36.24
C PRO A 45 -25.71 7.59 -35.45
N LEU A 46 -24.61 8.15 -35.96
CA LEU A 46 -23.93 9.28 -35.35
C LEU A 46 -24.80 10.55 -35.40
N SER A 47 -24.76 11.41 -34.38
CA SER A 47 -25.46 12.70 -34.41
C SER A 47 -24.88 13.63 -35.48
N ASP A 48 -25.69 14.54 -36.03
CA ASP A 48 -25.28 15.45 -37.11
C ASP A 48 -24.07 16.33 -36.71
N GLN A 49 -24.02 16.77 -35.45
CA GLN A 49 -22.87 17.50 -34.91
C GLN A 49 -21.59 16.68 -34.93
N ALA A 50 -21.65 15.41 -34.50
CA ALA A 50 -20.49 14.53 -34.54
C ALA A 50 -20.09 14.19 -35.99
N GLN A 51 -21.05 14.08 -36.91
CA GLN A 51 -20.76 13.92 -38.33
C GLN A 51 -19.98 15.12 -38.89
N SER A 52 -20.35 16.34 -38.53
CA SER A 52 -19.60 17.56 -38.89
C SER A 52 -18.16 17.52 -38.38
N LYS A 53 -17.93 17.08 -37.13
CA LYS A 53 -16.57 16.94 -36.59
C LYS A 53 -15.74 15.90 -37.36
N VAL A 54 -16.35 14.78 -37.75
CA VAL A 54 -15.68 13.77 -38.59
C VAL A 54 -15.35 14.34 -39.97
N HIS A 55 -16.19 15.22 -40.54
CA HIS A 55 -15.85 15.94 -41.76
C HIS A 55 -14.62 16.84 -41.59
N ASP A 56 -14.53 17.56 -40.47
CA ASP A 56 -13.36 18.39 -40.16
C ASP A 56 -12.09 17.54 -40.02
N ILE A 57 -12.19 16.37 -39.38
CA ILE A 57 -11.08 15.40 -39.30
C ILE A 57 -10.66 14.94 -40.70
N PHE A 58 -11.62 14.61 -41.58
CA PHE A 58 -11.30 14.24 -42.96
C PHE A 58 -10.55 15.38 -43.65
N ARG A 59 -11.02 16.63 -43.55
CA ARG A 59 -10.36 17.81 -44.13
C ARG A 59 -8.94 18.01 -43.59
N ALA A 60 -8.75 17.83 -42.28
CA ALA A 60 -7.42 17.91 -41.67
C ALA A 60 -6.50 16.81 -42.19
N ALA A 61 -7.01 15.59 -42.42
CA ALA A 61 -6.28 14.47 -42.98
C ALA A 61 -5.97 14.60 -44.49
N GLU A 62 -6.74 15.39 -45.26
CA GLU A 62 -6.44 15.65 -46.68
C GLU A 62 -5.15 16.48 -46.85
N ARG A 63 -4.95 17.48 -45.97
CA ARG A 63 -3.86 18.46 -46.06
C ARG A 63 -2.46 17.85 -46.14
N PRO A 64 -2.04 16.92 -45.26
CA PRO A 64 -0.68 16.36 -45.31
C PRO A 64 -0.41 15.55 -46.59
N VAL A 65 -1.42 14.87 -47.15
CA VAL A 65 -1.27 14.09 -48.39
C VAL A 65 -1.01 15.01 -49.58
N ILE A 66 -1.73 16.14 -49.63
CA ILE A 66 -1.59 17.16 -50.67
C ILE A 66 -0.26 17.90 -50.55
N VAL A 67 0.13 18.30 -49.33
CA VAL A 67 1.38 19.05 -49.07
C VAL A 67 2.63 18.21 -49.32
N ARG A 68 2.55 16.88 -49.14
CA ARG A 68 3.66 15.96 -49.44
C ARG A 68 4.00 15.90 -50.94
N GLN A 69 3.06 16.23 -51.83
CA GLN A 69 3.29 16.20 -53.28
C GLN A 69 3.92 17.52 -53.75
N HIS A 70 5.18 17.48 -54.16
CA HIS A 70 5.92 18.65 -54.63
C HIS A 70 5.51 19.10 -56.05
N ASN A 71 5.02 18.17 -56.89
CA ASN A 71 4.62 18.47 -58.26
C ASN A 71 3.15 18.91 -58.31
N GLU A 72 2.86 20.07 -58.90
CA GLU A 72 1.49 20.61 -58.96
C GLU A 72 0.50 19.66 -59.68
N ARG A 73 0.92 19.00 -60.76
CA ARG A 73 0.09 18.00 -61.45
C ARG A 73 -0.28 16.82 -60.55
N LYS A 74 0.68 16.32 -59.76
CA LYS A 74 0.46 15.21 -58.82
C LYS A 74 -0.36 15.67 -57.60
N ARG A 75 -0.23 16.95 -57.22
CA ARG A 75 -1.01 17.57 -56.16
C ARG A 75 -2.50 17.64 -56.53
N ILE A 76 -2.82 18.04 -57.75
CA ILE A 76 -4.20 18.09 -58.27
C ILE A 76 -4.80 16.68 -58.37
N GLU A 77 -4.03 15.71 -58.87
CA GLU A 77 -4.46 14.30 -58.95
C GLU A 77 -4.73 13.71 -57.56
N ALA A 78 -3.79 13.91 -56.62
CA ALA A 78 -3.94 13.47 -55.24
C ALA A 78 -5.13 14.14 -54.56
N GLN A 79 -5.32 15.45 -54.76
CA GLN A 79 -6.47 16.17 -54.25
C GLN A 79 -7.79 15.61 -54.79
N SER A 80 -7.87 15.34 -56.09
CA SER A 80 -9.06 14.75 -56.73
C SER A 80 -9.37 13.35 -56.18
N ALA A 81 -8.34 12.50 -56.07
CA ALA A 81 -8.47 11.15 -55.54
C ALA A 81 -8.92 11.15 -54.07
N VAL A 82 -8.29 11.96 -53.23
CA VAL A 82 -8.64 12.08 -51.80
C VAL A 82 -10.04 12.65 -51.63
N GLN A 83 -10.41 13.69 -52.37
CA GLN A 83 -11.76 14.25 -52.31
C GLN A 83 -12.84 13.24 -52.74
N MET A 84 -12.54 12.36 -53.69
CA MET A 84 -13.45 11.28 -54.07
C MET A 84 -13.68 10.33 -52.90
N VAL A 85 -12.63 9.93 -52.19
CA VAL A 85 -12.71 9.07 -51.00
C VAL A 85 -13.46 9.77 -49.86
N VAL A 86 -13.16 11.05 -49.60
CA VAL A 86 -13.87 11.80 -48.55
C VAL A 86 -15.36 11.95 -48.89
N LYS A 87 -15.73 12.16 -50.16
CA LYS A 87 -17.14 12.18 -50.60
C LYS A 87 -17.83 10.81 -50.46
N THR A 88 -17.14 9.69 -50.67
CA THR A 88 -17.74 8.37 -50.47
C THR A 88 -17.93 8.05 -49.00
N LEU A 89 -16.94 8.37 -48.15
CA LEU A 89 -17.02 8.21 -46.70
C LEU A 89 -18.11 9.11 -46.10
N ALA A 90 -18.18 10.37 -46.53
CA ALA A 90 -19.24 11.31 -46.17
C ALA A 90 -20.64 10.75 -46.41
N LYS A 91 -20.88 10.13 -47.58
CA LYS A 91 -22.16 9.51 -47.93
C LYS A 91 -22.48 8.26 -47.10
N ARG A 92 -21.47 7.61 -46.52
CA ARG A 92 -21.62 6.39 -45.70
C ARG A 92 -21.79 6.71 -44.22
N LEU A 93 -21.28 7.85 -43.76
CA LEU A 93 -21.27 8.23 -42.35
C LEU A 93 -22.66 8.20 -41.68
N PRO A 94 -23.75 8.69 -42.29
CA PRO A 94 -25.08 8.63 -41.69
C PRO A 94 -25.66 7.20 -41.63
N LYS A 95 -25.15 6.29 -42.47
CA LYS A 95 -25.60 4.89 -42.57
C LYS A 95 -24.75 3.93 -41.72
N MET A 96 -23.67 4.42 -41.12
CA MET A 96 -22.82 3.63 -40.24
C MET A 96 -23.40 3.63 -38.83
N LEU A 97 -23.51 2.44 -38.25
CA LEU A 97 -23.95 2.27 -36.88
C LEU A 97 -22.73 2.33 -35.97
N PHE A 98 -22.82 3.12 -34.90
CA PHE A 98 -21.73 3.30 -33.94
C PHE A 98 -22.09 2.64 -32.61
N PRO A 99 -21.11 2.05 -31.90
CA PRO A 99 -21.35 1.47 -30.58
C PRO A 99 -22.03 2.48 -29.62
N PRO A 100 -22.91 2.00 -28.72
CA PRO A 100 -23.52 2.87 -27.73
C PRO A 100 -22.44 3.48 -26.85
N GLY A 101 -22.50 4.81 -26.69
CA GLY A 101 -21.54 5.58 -25.91
C GLY A 101 -20.54 6.39 -26.74
N THR A 102 -20.54 6.30 -28.07
CA THR A 102 -19.80 7.26 -28.89
C THR A 102 -20.44 8.64 -28.78
N SER A 103 -19.74 9.58 -28.15
CA SER A 103 -20.16 10.97 -27.99
C SER A 103 -19.52 11.87 -29.05
N THR A 104 -20.09 13.06 -29.26
CA THR A 104 -19.49 14.12 -30.06
C THR A 104 -18.08 14.46 -29.58
N ALA A 105 -17.88 14.44 -28.26
CA ALA A 105 -16.60 14.72 -27.61
C ALA A 105 -15.50 13.71 -27.96
N ASP A 106 -15.82 12.49 -28.39
CA ASP A 106 -14.81 11.50 -28.76
C ASP A 106 -14.12 11.83 -30.09
N PHE A 107 -14.74 12.69 -30.90
CA PHE A 107 -14.21 13.16 -32.19
C PHE A 107 -13.51 14.53 -32.08
N GLU A 108 -13.51 15.15 -30.90
CA GLU A 108 -12.79 16.39 -30.67
C GLU A 108 -11.36 16.08 -30.21
N TYR A 109 -10.38 16.70 -30.87
CA TYR A 109 -8.98 16.44 -30.57
C TYR A 109 -8.60 16.91 -29.16
N GLU A 110 -9.07 18.10 -28.77
CA GLU A 110 -8.72 18.71 -27.48
C GLU A 110 -9.30 17.97 -26.27
N THR A 111 -10.54 17.47 -26.39
CA THR A 111 -11.19 16.65 -25.35
C THR A 111 -10.44 15.33 -25.19
N ALA A 112 -10.08 14.67 -26.30
CA ALA A 112 -9.30 13.44 -26.28
C ALA A 112 -7.91 13.65 -25.65
N LEU A 113 -7.24 14.78 -25.93
CA LEU A 113 -6.01 15.17 -25.27
C LEU A 113 -6.20 15.41 -23.77
N GLY A 114 -7.29 16.08 -23.37
CA GLY A 114 -7.62 16.29 -21.96
C GLY A 114 -7.79 14.97 -21.20
N VAL A 115 -8.57 14.03 -21.76
CA VAL A 115 -8.74 12.68 -21.20
C VAL A 115 -7.40 11.95 -21.10
N LEU A 116 -6.56 12.03 -22.12
CA LEU A 116 -5.24 11.41 -22.11
C LEU A 116 -4.34 12.01 -21.02
N ARG A 117 -4.31 13.33 -20.87
CA ARG A 117 -3.53 14.02 -19.82
C ARG A 117 -4.00 13.59 -18.43
N ASN A 118 -5.31 13.55 -18.20
CA ASN A 118 -5.89 13.12 -16.93
C ASN A 118 -5.54 11.66 -16.62
N LEU A 119 -5.63 10.78 -17.61
CA LEU A 119 -5.28 9.37 -17.46
C LEU A 119 -3.78 9.17 -17.20
N VAL A 120 -2.93 9.95 -17.87
CA VAL A 120 -1.48 9.93 -17.65
C VAL A 120 -1.16 10.42 -16.23
N ALA A 121 -1.79 11.50 -15.78
CA ALA A 121 -1.61 12.03 -14.42
C ALA A 121 -2.08 11.03 -13.35
N SER A 122 -3.26 10.43 -13.51
CA SER A 122 -3.77 9.43 -12.57
C SER A 122 -2.88 8.19 -12.54
N LYS A 123 -2.37 7.77 -13.70
CA LYS A 123 -1.44 6.65 -13.80
C LYS A 123 -0.11 6.97 -13.14
N ALA A 124 0.44 8.17 -13.33
CA ALA A 124 1.68 8.61 -12.70
C ALA A 124 1.56 8.64 -11.16
N SER A 125 0.46 9.22 -10.64
CA SER A 125 0.17 9.23 -9.21
C SER A 125 0.09 7.81 -8.63
N ALA A 126 -0.60 6.88 -9.30
CA ALA A 126 -0.69 5.49 -8.86
C ALA A 126 0.67 4.76 -8.92
N THR A 127 1.53 5.08 -9.89
CA THR A 127 2.88 4.52 -9.92
C THR A 127 3.75 5.06 -8.80
N ASP A 128 3.66 6.35 -8.50
CA ASP A 128 4.42 6.99 -7.44
C ASP A 128 4.00 6.47 -6.06
N GLU A 129 2.69 6.29 -5.83
CA GLU A 129 2.17 5.63 -4.63
C GLU A 129 2.70 4.20 -4.49
N SER A 130 2.70 3.41 -5.58
CA SER A 130 3.26 2.05 -5.60
C SER A 130 4.74 2.04 -5.24
N HIS A 131 5.52 3.01 -5.73
CA HIS A 131 6.94 3.16 -5.40
C HIS A 131 7.14 3.55 -3.93
N PHE A 132 6.33 4.47 -3.41
CA PHE A 132 6.36 4.89 -2.00
C PHE A 132 6.03 3.73 -1.06
N LEU A 133 4.96 2.99 -1.32
CA LEU A 133 4.58 1.82 -0.51
C LEU A 133 5.67 0.74 -0.53
N LYS A 134 6.29 0.49 -1.69
CA LYS A 134 7.42 -0.46 -1.77
C LYS A 134 8.63 0.01 -0.95
N ALA A 135 8.90 1.32 -0.91
CA ALA A 135 9.98 1.87 -0.09
C ALA A 135 9.68 1.74 1.40
N LEU A 136 8.43 2.01 1.82
CA LEU A 136 7.98 1.82 3.20
C LEU A 136 8.06 0.36 3.63
N ILE A 137 7.58 -0.58 2.79
CA ILE A 137 7.66 -2.01 3.07
C ILE A 137 9.11 -2.44 3.29
N LYS A 138 10.04 -2.01 2.44
CA LYS A 138 11.47 -2.33 2.61
C LYS A 138 12.04 -1.77 3.92
N LYS A 139 11.63 -0.56 4.30
CA LYS A 139 12.05 0.04 5.58
C LYS A 139 11.52 -0.77 6.76
N GLU A 140 10.25 -1.17 6.70
CA GLU A 140 9.62 -1.98 7.75
C GLU A 140 10.26 -3.36 7.85
N GLU A 141 10.52 -4.01 6.71
CA GLU A 141 11.22 -5.30 6.66
C GLU A 141 12.62 -5.24 7.28
N ALA A 142 13.34 -4.11 7.10
CA ALA A 142 14.64 -3.90 7.72
C ALA A 142 14.53 -3.74 9.25
N MET A 143 13.60 -2.90 9.73
CA MET A 143 13.37 -2.73 11.18
C MET A 143 12.94 -4.05 11.83
N LEU A 144 12.08 -4.81 11.17
CA LEU A 144 11.63 -6.12 11.64
C LEU A 144 12.78 -7.15 11.67
N ALA A 145 13.74 -7.09 10.73
CA ALA A 145 14.93 -7.93 10.75
C ALA A 145 15.83 -7.61 11.95
N ASP A 146 16.03 -6.33 12.25
CA ASP A 146 16.80 -5.86 13.41
C ASP A 146 16.14 -6.33 14.71
N GLU A 147 14.82 -6.14 14.86
CA GLU A 147 14.05 -6.60 16.02
C GLU A 147 14.12 -8.12 16.20
N LYS A 148 14.01 -8.89 15.12
CA LYS A 148 14.17 -10.35 15.16
C LYS A 148 15.55 -10.74 15.65
N SER A 149 16.61 -10.06 15.21
CA SER A 149 17.97 -10.34 15.67
C SER A 149 18.13 -10.05 17.17
N ALA A 150 17.59 -8.91 17.65
CA ALA A 150 17.62 -8.53 19.06
C ALA A 150 16.82 -9.52 19.95
N LEU A 151 15.64 -9.96 19.50
CA LEU A 151 14.86 -11.00 20.18
C LEU A 151 15.63 -12.32 20.30
N GLN A 152 16.32 -12.74 19.22
CA GLN A 152 17.14 -13.95 19.26
C GLN A 152 18.30 -13.84 20.27
N GLU A 153 18.91 -12.66 20.42
CA GLU A 153 19.94 -12.44 21.42
C GLU A 153 19.38 -12.51 22.84
N MET A 154 18.24 -11.86 23.09
CA MET A 154 17.55 -11.94 24.38
C MET A 154 17.12 -13.37 24.71
N GLU A 155 16.63 -14.13 23.75
CA GLU A 155 16.26 -15.54 23.94
C GLU A 155 17.48 -16.39 24.32
N LYS A 156 18.62 -16.20 23.64
CA LYS A 156 19.88 -16.86 23.99
C LYS A 156 20.34 -16.47 25.40
N ASN A 157 20.22 -15.19 25.78
CA ASN A 157 20.59 -14.71 27.11
C ASN A 157 19.67 -15.27 28.19
N ALA A 158 18.36 -15.29 27.95
CA ALA A 158 17.38 -15.91 28.85
C ALA A 158 17.64 -17.42 29.03
N LYS A 159 17.94 -18.16 27.96
CA LYS A 159 18.33 -19.57 28.03
C LYS A 159 19.61 -19.78 28.84
N LYS A 160 20.64 -18.95 28.64
CA LYS A 160 21.88 -19.00 29.44
C LYS A 160 21.61 -18.73 30.93
N LEU A 161 20.78 -17.74 31.24
CA LEU A 161 20.41 -17.42 32.63
C LEU A 161 19.62 -18.56 33.28
N LYS A 162 18.64 -19.13 32.57
CA LYS A 162 17.90 -20.32 33.04
C LYS A 162 18.83 -21.50 33.31
N ALA A 163 19.74 -21.80 32.38
CA ALA A 163 20.72 -22.88 32.56
C ALA A 163 21.70 -22.61 33.72
N LYS A 164 22.14 -21.36 33.92
CA LYS A 164 22.95 -20.97 35.09
C LYS A 164 22.17 -21.13 36.40
N LYS A 165 20.91 -20.67 36.43
CA LYS A 165 20.04 -20.85 37.60
C LYS A 165 19.82 -22.32 37.91
N GLU A 166 19.54 -23.16 36.91
CA GLU A 166 19.37 -24.61 37.11
C GLU A 166 20.65 -25.28 37.62
N LYS A 167 21.83 -24.84 37.15
CA LYS A 167 23.12 -25.29 37.71
C LYS A 167 23.34 -24.79 39.13
N GLN A 168 22.97 -23.55 39.43
CA GLN A 168 23.05 -22.98 40.77
C GLN A 168 22.10 -23.70 41.72
N THR A 169 20.84 -23.94 41.37
CA THR A 169 19.90 -24.68 42.23
C THR A 169 20.43 -26.10 42.48
N LYS A 170 20.88 -26.82 41.46
CA LYS A 170 21.51 -28.15 41.65
C LYS A 170 22.74 -28.08 42.57
N SER A 171 23.63 -27.10 42.36
CA SER A 171 24.85 -26.94 43.19
C SER A 171 24.57 -26.45 44.61
N GLU A 172 23.60 -25.56 44.80
CA GLU A 172 23.17 -25.01 46.09
C GLU A 172 22.36 -26.04 46.88
N GLU A 173 21.49 -26.81 46.24
CA GLU A 173 20.87 -28.00 46.83
C GLU A 173 21.97 -28.92 47.37
N HIS A 174 23.02 -29.21 46.58
CA HIS A 174 24.13 -30.04 47.05
C HIS A 174 25.05 -29.37 48.09
N ARG A 175 25.19 -28.04 48.11
CA ARG A 175 26.04 -27.31 49.08
C ARG A 175 25.35 -27.09 50.41
N VAL A 176 24.06 -26.74 50.42
CA VAL A 176 23.24 -26.59 51.63
C VAL A 176 23.03 -27.95 52.28
N LEU A 177 22.75 -29.00 51.50
CA LEU A 177 22.69 -30.37 52.01
C LEU A 177 24.06 -30.85 52.54
N ARG A 178 25.18 -30.55 51.87
CA ARG A 178 26.53 -30.84 52.42
C ARG A 178 26.87 -30.07 53.70
N GLN A 179 26.39 -28.84 53.84
CA GLN A 179 26.61 -28.06 55.07
C GLN A 179 25.77 -28.58 56.24
N LEU A 180 24.62 -29.19 55.96
CA LEU A 180 23.83 -29.92 56.95
C LEU A 180 24.49 -31.26 57.33
N ASP A 181 25.12 -31.95 56.37
CA ASP A 181 25.79 -33.24 56.56
C ASP A 181 27.17 -33.11 57.25
N ASN A 182 27.86 -31.96 57.07
CA ASN A 182 29.14 -31.65 57.73
C ASN A 182 28.99 -31.02 59.13
N ARG A 183 27.78 -30.92 59.69
CA ARG A 183 27.60 -30.51 61.08
C ARG A 183 27.94 -31.74 61.95
N PRO A 184 29.02 -31.71 62.77
CA PRO A 184 29.33 -32.85 63.62
C PRO A 184 28.15 -33.08 64.57
N SER A 185 27.63 -34.30 64.56
CA SER A 185 26.70 -34.81 65.56
C SER A 185 27.39 -34.82 66.92
N SER A 186 27.36 -33.68 67.61
CA SER A 186 27.46 -33.66 69.06
C SER A 186 26.07 -33.87 69.61
N GLU A 187 25.93 -34.95 70.37
CA GLU A 187 24.76 -35.35 71.13
C GLU A 187 24.14 -34.21 71.94
N ASP A 188 22.84 -34.34 72.15
CA ASP A 188 22.04 -33.72 73.20
C ASP A 188 22.00 -32.19 73.26
N GLN A 189 21.00 -31.61 72.60
CA GLN A 189 20.30 -30.48 73.18
C GLN A 189 18.85 -30.38 72.70
N LYS A 190 17.98 -30.71 73.65
CA LYS A 190 16.57 -30.32 73.85
C LYS A 190 15.99 -29.39 72.78
N LEU A 191 14.80 -29.78 72.32
CA LEU A 191 13.73 -28.91 71.83
C LEU A 191 13.76 -27.54 72.53
N SER A 192 14.44 -26.58 71.92
CA SER A 192 14.33 -25.17 72.27
C SER A 192 13.44 -24.54 71.22
N GLY A 193 12.30 -24.02 71.67
CA GLY A 193 11.33 -23.35 70.82
C GLY A 193 12.00 -22.26 70.01
N PHE A 194 11.77 -22.30 68.70
CA PHE A 194 12.10 -21.21 67.79
C PHE A 194 11.28 -19.99 68.20
N THR A 195 11.90 -19.08 68.95
CA THR A 195 11.33 -17.78 69.28
C THR A 195 11.96 -16.78 68.33
N LEU A 196 11.18 -16.20 67.41
CA LEU A 196 11.58 -15.05 66.61
C LEU A 196 11.89 -13.87 67.56
N PRO A 197 13.12 -13.35 67.62
CA PRO A 197 13.36 -12.06 68.24
C PRO A 197 13.18 -11.00 67.15
N GLY A 198 12.05 -10.29 67.18
CA GLY A 198 11.86 -9.12 66.32
C GLY A 198 10.49 -8.98 65.67
N ILE A 199 9.41 -9.21 66.43
CA ILE A 199 8.12 -8.56 66.13
C ILE A 199 7.75 -7.76 67.37
N VAL A 200 8.54 -6.72 67.62
CA VAL A 200 8.09 -5.53 68.34
C VAL A 200 7.64 -4.62 67.20
N GLY A 201 6.36 -4.51 66.89
CA GLY A 201 5.48 -3.74 67.76
C GLY A 201 5.78 -2.23 67.71
N GLY A 202 6.55 -1.76 66.72
CA GLY A 202 6.81 -0.34 66.48
C GLY A 202 6.25 0.07 65.13
N LYS A 203 5.33 1.04 65.12
CA LYS A 203 5.08 1.88 63.95
C LYS A 203 6.43 2.40 63.48
N ALA A 204 7.00 1.85 62.41
CA ALA A 204 8.07 2.50 61.66
C ALA A 204 7.48 3.82 61.16
N THR A 205 7.76 4.91 61.87
CA THR A 205 7.39 6.25 61.44
C THR A 205 8.22 6.54 60.20
N LEU A 206 7.61 7.14 59.19
CA LEU A 206 8.26 7.52 57.92
C LEU A 206 9.59 8.28 58.10
N SER A 207 9.78 8.92 59.27
CA SER A 207 11.01 9.60 59.66
C SER A 207 12.24 8.69 59.81
N GLU A 208 12.07 7.40 60.09
CA GLU A 208 13.18 6.43 60.20
C GLU A 208 13.67 5.97 58.81
N LEU A 209 12.78 6.03 57.79
CA LEU A 209 13.12 5.77 56.38
C LEU A 209 13.81 6.98 55.70
N ASP A 210 13.51 8.21 56.13
CA ASP A 210 14.22 9.42 55.66
C ASP A 210 15.67 9.49 56.17
N ALA A 211 16.01 8.73 57.22
CA ALA A 211 17.38 8.63 57.75
C ALA A 211 18.22 7.56 57.02
N ASP A 212 17.62 6.72 56.19
CA ASP A 212 18.31 5.67 55.45
C ASP A 212 18.92 6.24 54.16
N PRO A 213 20.27 6.27 54.02
CA PRO A 213 20.93 6.87 52.86
C PRO A 213 20.55 6.21 51.53
N GLU A 214 20.14 4.94 51.54
CA GLU A 214 19.70 4.24 50.32
C GLU A 214 18.31 4.70 49.88
N VAL A 215 17.39 4.90 50.83
CA VAL A 215 16.00 5.35 50.56
C VAL A 215 15.99 6.81 50.08
N VAL A 216 16.83 7.67 50.66
CA VAL A 216 17.02 9.06 50.18
C VAL A 216 17.58 9.08 48.75
N GLY A 217 18.49 8.16 48.43
CA GLY A 217 19.01 7.99 47.07
C GLY A 217 17.90 7.63 46.08
N LEU A 218 17.04 6.68 46.43
CA LEU A 218 15.89 6.26 45.61
C LEU A 218 14.85 7.37 45.46
N LEU A 219 14.54 8.11 46.53
CA LEU A 219 13.64 9.27 46.47
C LEU A 219 14.17 10.36 45.55
N LYS A 220 15.48 10.63 45.58
CA LYS A 220 16.12 11.59 44.67
C LYS A 220 16.07 11.12 43.21
N GLN A 221 16.27 9.82 42.97
CA GLN A 221 16.13 9.23 41.63
C GLN A 221 14.68 9.30 41.13
N LEU A 222 13.70 9.00 41.98
CA LEU A 222 12.28 9.06 41.64
C LEU A 222 11.84 10.49 41.36
N ASN A 223 12.27 11.45 42.18
CA ASN A 223 11.98 12.87 41.96
C ASN A 223 12.65 13.36 40.66
N GLY A 224 13.90 12.96 40.39
CA GLY A 224 14.57 13.25 39.13
C GLY A 224 13.84 12.64 37.91
N HIS A 225 13.31 11.42 38.05
CA HIS A 225 12.54 10.78 36.99
C HIS A 225 11.18 11.43 36.77
N LEU A 226 10.47 11.79 37.86
CA LEU A 226 9.22 12.54 37.78
C LEU A 226 9.41 13.91 37.13
N GLN A 227 10.48 14.62 37.50
CA GLN A 227 10.81 15.92 36.91
C GLN A 227 11.20 15.77 35.43
N SER A 228 11.88 14.69 35.06
CA SER A 228 12.15 14.36 33.65
C SER A 228 10.87 14.04 32.87
N MET A 229 9.97 13.23 33.44
CA MET A 229 8.67 12.96 32.82
C MET A 229 7.81 14.21 32.71
N GLN A 230 7.83 15.08 33.72
CA GLN A 230 7.13 16.37 33.70
C GLN A 230 7.68 17.28 32.60
N ASN A 231 9.00 17.39 32.46
CA ASN A 231 9.62 18.18 31.39
C ASN A 231 9.33 17.60 29.99
N ASN A 232 9.27 16.28 29.86
CA ASN A 232 8.90 15.62 28.60
C ASN A 232 7.42 15.78 28.26
N THR A 233 6.54 15.93 29.25
CA THR A 233 5.09 16.09 29.06
C THR A 233 4.62 17.54 29.03
N ALA A 234 5.42 18.48 29.52
CA ALA A 234 5.16 19.93 29.45
C ALA A 234 4.80 20.44 28.03
N PRO A 235 5.52 20.05 26.94
CA PRO A 235 5.14 20.48 25.59
C PRO A 235 3.85 19.82 25.07
N LEU A 236 3.40 18.71 25.67
CA LEU A 236 2.17 18.01 25.26
C LEU A 236 0.93 18.61 25.92
N ALA A 237 1.06 19.38 27.01
CA ALA A 237 -0.07 19.97 27.73
C ALA A 237 -0.91 20.94 26.87
N GLY A 238 -0.27 21.70 25.97
CA GLY A 238 -0.97 22.64 25.07
C GLY A 238 -1.54 22.01 23.79
N LEU A 239 -1.20 20.75 23.48
CA LEU A 239 -1.72 20.07 22.29
C LEU A 239 -3.20 19.73 22.42
N GLN A 240 -3.68 19.46 23.63
CA GLN A 240 -5.09 19.15 23.86
C GLN A 240 -6.00 20.33 23.47
N ASP A 241 -5.62 21.54 23.86
CA ASP A 241 -6.34 22.76 23.49
C ASP A 241 -6.28 23.03 21.98
N ALA A 242 -5.11 22.82 21.36
CA ALA A 242 -4.94 22.94 19.91
C ALA A 242 -5.80 21.93 19.14
N ILE A 243 -5.93 20.70 19.64
CA ILE A 243 -6.79 19.65 19.07
C ILE A 243 -8.27 20.03 19.19
N ILE A 244 -8.70 20.55 20.34
CA ILE A 244 -10.09 21.00 20.54
C ILE A 244 -10.41 22.16 19.59
N LEU A 245 -9.49 23.13 19.43
CA LEU A 245 -9.66 24.22 18.47
C LEU A 245 -9.73 23.72 17.03
N ALA A 246 -8.87 22.78 16.63
CA ALA A 246 -8.90 22.19 15.31
C ALA A 246 -10.19 21.39 15.05
N GLN A 247 -10.68 20.65 16.05
CA GLN A 247 -11.96 19.94 15.99
C GLN A 247 -13.14 20.89 15.85
N ASN A 248 -13.13 22.02 16.58
CA ASN A 248 -14.15 23.05 16.45
C ASN A 248 -14.11 23.74 15.07
N ALA A 249 -12.92 24.02 14.53
CA ALA A 249 -12.80 24.56 13.18
C ALA A 249 -13.32 23.58 12.11
N LEU A 250 -13.01 22.29 12.25
CA LEU A 250 -13.51 21.25 11.35
C LEU A 250 -15.02 21.05 11.46
N SER A 251 -15.61 21.15 12.66
CA SER A 251 -17.05 21.02 12.83
C SER A 251 -17.81 22.22 12.24
N LEU A 252 -17.27 23.43 12.35
CA LEU A 252 -17.81 24.62 11.70
C LEU A 252 -17.72 24.52 10.17
N PHE A 253 -16.57 24.11 9.62
CA PHE A 253 -16.40 23.92 8.18
C PHE A 253 -17.37 22.86 7.62
N ARG A 254 -17.62 21.79 8.39
CA ARG A 254 -18.58 20.74 8.01
C ARG A 254 -20.05 21.21 8.03
N MET A 255 -20.37 22.29 8.73
CA MET A 255 -21.72 22.88 8.72
C MET A 255 -21.95 23.86 7.56
N GLU A 256 -20.89 24.39 6.93
CA GLU A 256 -21.01 25.31 5.77
C GLU A 256 -21.18 24.59 4.42
N GLU A 257 -20.91 23.28 4.33
CA GLU A 257 -21.06 22.47 3.11
C GLU A 257 -22.39 21.69 3.00
N GLY A 258 -23.42 22.06 3.79
CA GLY A 258 -24.78 21.50 3.72
C GLY A 258 -25.84 22.57 3.46
#